data_AF-A9EWU2-F1
#
_entry.id   AF-A9EWU2-F1
#
_cell.length_a   1.000
_cell.length_b   1.000
_cell.length_c   1.000
_cell.angle_alpha   90.00
_cell.angle_beta   90.00
_cell.angle_gamma   90.00
#
_symmetry.space_group_name_H-M   'P 1'
#
loop_
_entity.id
_entity.type
_entity.pdbx_description
1 polymer ?
#
loop_
_entity_poly.entity_id
_entity_poly.type
_entity_poly.pdbx_seq_one_letter_code
_entity_poly.pdbx_strand_id
1 'polypeptide(L)'
;MLKWLLVGLVVFLVYRFAMKRPRYDRLFSPDHLIELSRGLGRAKDTALKRPGGGPPADPFAEGNAFITSAEIAVVYTVAEAGEAGREHHVSLSFRGGALARAAAGFLAAAIRRLLGLGEMPCVLAASKSGVYHLIFQVPAAEEARFAARSVPKLDDASAQRLVGVAMEDRGPLLARLGKLDVKLPK
;
A
#
# COMPACT_ATOMS: atom_id res chain seq x y z
N MET A 1 33.24 -9.06 -33.14
CA MET A 1 31.91 -8.49 -33.46
C MET A 1 30.83 -8.86 -32.43
N LEU A 2 30.73 -10.12 -31.98
CA LEU A 2 29.73 -10.56 -30.98
C LEU A 2 29.71 -9.75 -29.66
N LYS A 3 30.88 -9.38 -29.14
CA LYS A 3 31.00 -8.57 -27.90
C LYS A 3 30.36 -7.18 -28.04
N TRP A 4 30.52 -6.54 -29.20
CA TRP A 4 29.94 -5.22 -29.47
C TRP A 4 28.42 -5.27 -29.69
N LEU A 5 27.93 -6.36 -30.30
CA LEU A 5 26.49 -6.62 -30.41
C LEU A 5 25.84 -6.86 -29.04
N LEU A 6 26.51 -7.60 -28.14
CA LEU A 6 26.04 -7.81 -26.77
C LEU A 6 25.97 -6.50 -25.97
N VAL A 7 27.00 -5.65 -26.07
CA VAL A 7 26.99 -4.32 -25.44
C VAL A 7 25.85 -3.46 -25.98
N GLY A 8 25.67 -3.41 -27.30
CA GLY A 8 24.56 -2.69 -27.92
C GLY A 8 23.19 -3.19 -27.47
N LEU A 9 23.01 -4.52 -27.35
CA LEU A 9 21.78 -5.13 -26.86
C LEU A 9 21.51 -4.79 -25.39
N VAL A 10 22.52 -4.88 -24.53
CA VAL A 10 22.39 -4.52 -23.10
C VAL A 10 22.01 -3.05 -22.95
N VAL A 11 22.69 -2.14 -23.66
CA VAL A 11 22.38 -0.70 -23.64
C VAL A 11 20.96 -0.44 -24.17
N PHE A 12 20.55 -1.12 -25.25
CA PHE A 12 19.19 -1.01 -25.80
C PHE A 12 18.13 -1.51 -24.82
N LEU A 13 18.37 -2.63 -24.14
CA LEU A 13 17.45 -3.16 -23.12
C LEU A 13 17.36 -2.24 -21.90
N VAL A 14 18.50 -1.71 -21.43
CA VAL A 14 18.55 -0.70 -20.35
C VAL A 14 17.81 0.58 -20.76
N TYR A 15 18.01 1.05 -22.00
CA TYR A 15 17.31 2.21 -22.54
C TYR A 15 15.80 1.97 -22.64
N ARG A 16 15.35 0.83 -23.18
CA ARG A 16 13.93 0.46 -23.20
C ARG A 16 13.34 0.34 -21.81
N PHE A 17 14.10 -0.18 -20.85
CA PHE A 17 13.69 -0.30 -19.45
C PHE A 17 13.59 1.08 -18.79
N ALA A 18 14.56 1.97 -19.02
CA ALA A 18 14.55 3.35 -18.56
C ALA A 18 13.40 4.16 -19.16
N MET A 19 13.08 3.99 -20.45
CA MET A 19 11.95 4.66 -21.10
C MET A 19 10.58 4.11 -20.66
N LYS A 20 10.54 2.92 -20.05
CA LYS A 20 9.35 2.36 -19.38
C LYS A 20 9.20 2.82 -17.92
N ARG A 21 10.04 3.75 -17.43
CA ARG A 21 9.97 4.33 -16.07
C ARG A 21 8.81 5.27 -15.71
N PRO A 22 7.98 5.86 -16.61
CA PRO A 22 7.03 6.89 -16.15
C PRO A 22 6.00 6.38 -15.13
N ARG A 23 5.80 5.06 -14.99
CA ARG A 23 4.95 4.48 -13.94
C ARG A 23 5.58 4.53 -12.54
N TYR A 24 6.89 4.29 -12.42
CA TYR A 24 7.55 4.17 -11.12
C TYR A 24 8.04 5.51 -10.58
N ASP A 25 8.41 6.47 -11.44
CA ASP A 25 8.73 7.81 -10.96
C ASP A 25 7.48 8.52 -10.41
N ARG A 26 6.31 8.25 -10.99
CA ARG A 26 5.00 8.68 -10.45
C ARG A 26 4.66 8.01 -9.12
N LEU A 27 4.97 6.73 -8.96
CA LEU A 27 4.70 6.01 -7.71
C LEU A 27 5.36 6.67 -6.49
N PHE A 28 6.57 7.19 -6.67
CA PHE A 28 7.35 7.81 -5.60
C PHE A 28 7.21 9.33 -5.57
N SER A 29 6.30 9.91 -6.36
CA SER A 29 6.11 11.35 -6.39
C SER A 29 5.31 11.85 -5.18
N PRO A 30 5.53 13.10 -4.74
CA PRO A 30 4.70 13.77 -3.75
C PRO A 30 3.22 13.78 -4.13
N ASP A 31 2.91 14.04 -5.41
CA ASP A 31 1.54 14.07 -5.93
C ASP A 31 0.80 12.76 -5.68
N HIS A 32 1.48 11.62 -5.86
CA HIS A 32 0.90 10.32 -5.62
C HIS A 32 0.63 10.08 -4.14
N LEU A 33 1.49 10.58 -3.23
CA LEU A 33 1.22 10.49 -1.79
C LEU A 33 0.07 11.41 -1.36
N ILE A 34 -0.08 12.59 -1.98
CA ILE A 34 -1.24 13.47 -1.76
C ILE A 34 -2.52 12.75 -2.19
N GLU A 35 -2.54 12.16 -3.39
CA GLU A 35 -3.66 11.34 -3.88
C GLU A 35 -3.96 10.17 -2.93
N LEU A 36 -2.93 9.42 -2.54
CA LEU A 36 -3.03 8.29 -1.62
C LEU A 36 -3.64 8.70 -0.28
N SER A 37 -3.20 9.82 0.31
CA SER A 37 -3.73 10.31 1.59
C SER A 37 -5.24 10.57 1.54
N ARG A 38 -5.71 11.18 0.44
CA ARG A 38 -7.12 11.49 0.22
C ARG A 38 -7.94 10.22 0.00
N GLY A 39 -7.45 9.30 -0.84
CA GLY A 39 -8.11 8.03 -1.11
C GLY A 39 -8.20 7.15 0.13
N LEU A 40 -7.10 7.04 0.86
CA LEU A 40 -6.99 6.24 2.08
C LEU A 40 -7.91 6.76 3.19
N GLY A 41 -8.01 8.08 3.35
CA GLY A 41 -8.96 8.68 4.30
C GLY A 41 -10.39 8.26 4.03
N ARG A 42 -10.86 8.40 2.78
CA ARG A 42 -12.21 7.96 2.38
C ARG A 42 -12.42 6.46 2.59
N ALA A 43 -11.45 5.64 2.16
CA ALA A 43 -11.54 4.18 2.30
C ALA A 43 -11.61 3.73 3.76
N LYS A 44 -10.80 4.34 4.64
CA LYS A 44 -10.83 4.11 6.08
C LYS A 44 -12.21 4.47 6.67
N ASP A 45 -12.71 5.67 6.36
CA ASP A 45 -13.98 6.17 6.90
C ASP A 45 -15.16 5.27 6.47
N THR A 46 -15.14 4.78 5.23
CA THR A 46 -16.13 3.81 4.74
C THR A 46 -15.99 2.47 5.47
N ALA A 47 -14.79 1.91 5.54
CA ALA A 47 -14.56 0.59 6.13
C ALA A 47 -14.96 0.53 7.63
N LEU A 48 -14.74 1.62 8.37
CA LEU A 48 -15.12 1.73 9.77
C LEU A 48 -16.64 1.75 10.01
N LYS A 49 -17.46 2.10 9.02
CA LYS A 49 -18.93 2.11 9.14
C LYS A 49 -19.53 0.70 9.06
N ARG A 50 -18.81 -0.25 8.47
CA ARG A 50 -19.30 -1.62 8.24
C ARG A 50 -18.20 -2.64 8.57
N PRO A 51 -17.74 -2.70 9.84
CA PRO A 51 -16.75 -3.69 10.24
C PRO A 51 -17.32 -5.11 10.07
N GLY A 52 -16.45 -6.06 9.72
CA GLY A 52 -16.79 -7.48 9.68
C GLY A 52 -17.39 -8.03 8.39
N GLY A 53 -17.84 -7.18 7.46
CA GLY A 53 -18.55 -7.60 6.25
C GLY A 53 -17.69 -8.24 5.15
N GLY A 54 -16.42 -8.58 5.41
CA GLY A 54 -15.46 -8.91 4.36
C GLY A 54 -15.28 -7.76 3.34
N PRO A 55 -14.55 -7.97 2.24
CA PRO A 55 -14.61 -7.05 1.11
C PRO A 55 -16.01 -7.11 0.50
N PRO A 56 -16.68 -5.97 0.27
CA PRO A 56 -17.99 -5.96 -0.39
C PRO A 56 -17.89 -6.48 -1.83
N ALA A 57 -19.03 -6.81 -2.43
CA ALA A 57 -19.11 -7.32 -3.81
C ALA A 57 -18.47 -6.35 -4.83
N ASP A 58 -18.66 -5.05 -4.63
CA ASP A 58 -17.94 -4.00 -5.37
C ASP A 58 -17.33 -2.98 -4.39
N PRO A 59 -16.05 -3.14 -4.01
CA PRO A 59 -15.40 -2.25 -3.06
C PRO A 59 -15.13 -0.85 -3.63
N PHE A 60 -15.13 -0.68 -4.96
CA PHE A 60 -14.95 0.64 -5.57
C PHE A 60 -16.22 1.46 -5.48
N ALA A 61 -17.37 0.85 -5.78
CA ALA A 61 -18.68 1.52 -5.66
C ALA A 61 -19.02 1.90 -4.21
N GLU A 62 -18.68 1.03 -3.26
CA GLU A 62 -18.94 1.26 -1.83
C GLU A 62 -17.95 2.28 -1.21
N GLY A 63 -16.83 2.58 -1.90
CA GLY A 63 -15.83 3.53 -1.46
C GLY A 63 -14.76 2.95 -0.52
N ASN A 64 -14.76 1.64 -0.30
CA ASN A 64 -13.68 0.91 0.39
C ASN A 64 -12.39 0.84 -0.43
N ALA A 65 -12.49 1.04 -1.75
CA ALA A 65 -11.37 0.98 -2.68
C ALA A 65 -11.26 2.22 -3.56
N PHE A 66 -10.05 2.44 -4.06
CA PHE A 66 -9.76 3.46 -5.05
C PHE A 66 -8.58 3.03 -5.91
N ILE A 67 -8.48 3.62 -7.10
CA ILE A 67 -7.34 3.45 -8.00
C ILE A 67 -6.58 4.76 -8.04
N THR A 68 -5.28 4.70 -7.79
CA THR A 68 -4.39 5.86 -7.90
C THR A 68 -4.04 6.14 -9.35
N SER A 69 -3.56 7.34 -9.66
CA SER A 69 -2.96 7.72 -10.94
C SER A 69 -1.78 6.83 -11.37
N ALA A 70 -1.11 6.13 -10.44
CA ALA A 70 -0.10 5.12 -10.70
C ALA A 70 -0.68 3.73 -11.06
N GLU A 71 -1.99 3.61 -11.30
CA GLU A 71 -2.73 2.38 -11.59
C GLU A 71 -2.64 1.30 -10.47
N ILE A 72 -2.53 1.73 -9.22
CA ILE A 72 -2.52 0.86 -8.05
C ILE A 72 -3.92 0.87 -7.44
N ALA A 73 -4.53 -0.30 -7.35
CA ALA A 73 -5.78 -0.44 -6.61
C ALA A 73 -5.46 -0.64 -5.13
N VAL A 74 -6.06 0.21 -4.30
CA VAL A 74 -5.96 0.17 -2.85
C VAL A 74 -7.33 -0.18 -2.30
N VAL A 75 -7.41 -1.18 -1.42
CA VAL A 75 -8.66 -1.59 -0.74
C VAL A 75 -8.42 -1.58 0.75
N TYR A 76 -9.32 -0.96 1.51
CA TYR A 76 -9.31 -0.95 2.98
C TYR A 76 -10.50 -1.75 3.51
N THR A 77 -10.23 -2.73 4.37
CA THR A 77 -11.26 -3.49 5.09
C THR A 77 -10.93 -3.60 6.58
N VAL A 78 -11.97 -3.80 7.39
CA VAL A 78 -11.87 -4.02 8.83
C VAL A 78 -12.60 -5.31 9.15
N ALA A 79 -11.91 -6.26 9.78
CA ALA A 79 -12.50 -7.52 10.24
C ALA A 79 -13.48 -7.29 11.40
N GLU A 80 -14.20 -8.34 11.79
CA GLU A 80 -15.00 -8.30 13.02
C GLU A 80 -14.08 -8.10 14.23
N ALA A 81 -14.66 -7.57 15.32
CA ALA A 81 -13.93 -7.44 16.56
C ALA A 81 -13.69 -8.83 17.16
N GLY A 82 -12.42 -9.17 17.37
CA GLY A 82 -12.02 -10.29 18.22
C GLY A 82 -11.68 -9.81 19.63
N GLU A 83 -11.30 -10.76 20.51
CA GLU A 83 -10.92 -10.45 21.90
C GLU A 83 -9.75 -9.46 21.99
N ALA A 84 -8.81 -9.51 21.04
CA ALA A 84 -7.63 -8.64 20.99
C ALA A 84 -7.85 -7.32 20.22
N GLY A 85 -9.07 -7.02 19.77
CA GLY A 85 -9.39 -5.84 18.96
C GLY A 85 -9.74 -6.17 17.52
N ARG A 86 -9.74 -5.17 16.62
CA ARG A 86 -10.06 -5.37 15.21
C ARG A 86 -8.81 -5.45 14.36
N GLU A 87 -8.85 -6.35 13.38
CA GLU A 87 -7.82 -6.46 12.37
C GLU A 87 -8.15 -5.57 11.18
N HIS A 88 -7.19 -4.76 10.76
CA HIS A 88 -7.29 -3.85 9.63
C HIS A 88 -6.43 -4.35 8.49
N HIS A 89 -6.98 -4.32 7.29
CA HIS A 89 -6.32 -4.79 6.08
C HIS A 89 -6.28 -3.68 5.04
N VAL A 90 -5.08 -3.39 4.56
CA VAL A 90 -4.88 -2.55 3.38
C VAL A 90 -4.27 -3.39 2.28
N SER A 91 -5.07 -3.69 1.26
CA SER A 91 -4.65 -4.49 0.11
C SER A 91 -4.19 -3.58 -1.02
N LEU A 92 -3.03 -3.89 -1.59
CA LEU A 92 -2.35 -3.15 -2.65
C LEU A 92 -2.19 -4.07 -3.86
N SER A 93 -2.93 -3.80 -4.92
CA SER A 93 -2.83 -4.53 -6.18
C SER A 93 -2.06 -3.73 -7.22
N PHE A 94 -1.01 -4.33 -7.75
CA PHE A 94 -0.16 -3.74 -8.77
C PHE A 94 -0.42 -4.42 -10.12
N ARG A 95 -0.49 -3.66 -11.20
CA ARG A 95 -0.50 -4.19 -12.58
C ARG A 95 0.88 -4.71 -13.01
N GLY A 96 1.36 -5.76 -12.34
CA GLY A 96 2.58 -6.48 -12.67
C GLY A 96 3.89 -5.67 -12.62
N GLY A 97 5.01 -6.36 -12.65
CA GLY A 97 6.33 -5.75 -12.82
C GLY A 97 7.35 -6.12 -11.76
N ALA A 98 8.61 -6.11 -12.17
CA ALA A 98 9.76 -6.51 -11.34
C ALA A 98 9.92 -5.70 -10.05
N LEU A 99 9.29 -4.54 -9.94
CA LEU A 99 9.39 -3.63 -8.81
C LEU A 99 8.16 -3.63 -7.89
N ALA A 100 7.16 -4.48 -8.13
CA ALA A 100 5.94 -4.55 -7.31
C ALA A 100 6.24 -4.74 -5.82
N ARG A 101 7.26 -5.55 -5.49
CA ARG A 101 7.71 -5.74 -4.10
C ARG A 101 8.24 -4.45 -3.49
N ALA A 102 9.15 -3.75 -4.18
CA ALA A 102 9.72 -2.50 -3.68
C ALA A 102 8.66 -1.40 -3.55
N ALA A 103 7.74 -1.36 -4.51
CA ALA A 103 6.58 -0.47 -4.51
C ALA A 103 5.66 -0.74 -3.31
N ALA A 104 5.33 -2.00 -3.05
CA ALA A 104 4.52 -2.41 -1.90
C ALA A 104 5.16 -2.03 -0.57
N GLY A 105 6.48 -2.25 -0.42
CA GLY A 105 7.20 -1.84 0.79
C GLY A 105 7.13 -0.34 1.04
N PHE A 106 7.35 0.46 0.00
CA PHE A 106 7.25 1.93 0.09
C PHE A 106 5.83 2.39 0.45
N LEU A 107 4.82 1.90 -0.27
CA LEU A 107 3.43 2.28 -0.01
C LEU A 107 2.96 1.81 1.36
N ALA A 108 3.33 0.61 1.78
CA ALA A 108 3.04 0.14 3.14
C ALA A 108 3.66 1.06 4.19
N ALA A 109 4.93 1.48 4.02
CA ALA A 109 5.57 2.43 4.93
C ALA A 109 4.84 3.78 4.97
N ALA A 110 4.49 4.34 3.80
CA ALA A 110 3.73 5.59 3.71
C ALA A 110 2.35 5.47 4.39
N ILE A 111 1.63 4.38 4.15
CA ILE A 111 0.30 4.11 4.74
C ILE A 111 0.39 3.97 6.25
N ARG A 112 1.41 3.29 6.80
CA ARG A 112 1.61 3.20 8.26
C ARG A 112 1.75 4.58 8.89
N ARG A 113 2.51 5.48 8.25
CA ARG A 113 2.70 6.85 8.73
C ARG A 113 1.41 7.67 8.61
N LEU A 114 0.71 7.57 7.48
CA LEU A 114 -0.58 8.24 7.25
C LEU A 114 -1.67 7.81 8.25
N LEU A 115 -1.71 6.53 8.62
CA LEU A 115 -2.63 6.01 9.62
C LEU A 115 -2.18 6.30 11.06
N GLY A 116 -0.97 6.83 11.25
CA GLY A 116 -0.41 7.11 12.56
C GLY A 116 -0.23 5.85 13.40
N LEU A 117 0.18 4.74 12.78
CA LEU A 117 0.33 3.45 13.46
C LEU A 117 1.50 3.43 14.46
N GLY A 118 2.44 4.38 14.37
CA GLY A 118 3.58 4.46 15.28
C GLY A 118 4.32 3.11 15.39
N GLU A 119 4.41 2.59 16.61
CA GLU A 119 5.05 1.31 16.91
C GLU A 119 4.10 0.11 16.84
N MET A 120 2.84 0.30 16.46
CA MET A 120 1.89 -0.82 16.33
C MET A 120 2.47 -1.91 15.43
N PRO A 121 2.42 -3.18 15.88
CA PRO A 121 2.82 -4.30 15.05
C PRO A 121 2.02 -4.32 13.76
N CYS A 122 2.74 -4.42 12.65
CA CYS A 122 2.14 -4.61 11.35
C CYS A 122 2.90 -5.68 10.59
N VAL A 123 2.18 -6.37 9.72
CA VAL A 123 2.72 -7.37 8.81
C VAL A 123 2.48 -6.88 7.40
N LEU A 124 3.55 -6.85 6.60
CA LEU A 124 3.41 -6.79 5.16
C LEU A 124 3.49 -8.23 4.65
N ALA A 125 2.54 -8.65 3.84
CA ALA A 125 2.54 -9.97 3.24
C ALA A 125 2.13 -9.93 1.78
N ALA A 126 2.50 -10.97 1.03
CA ALA A 126 2.10 -11.13 -0.36
C ALA A 126 1.20 -12.36 -0.53
N SER A 127 0.12 -12.19 -1.29
CA SER A 127 -0.74 -13.28 -1.75
C SER A 127 -0.11 -14.00 -2.95
N LYS A 128 -0.62 -15.20 -3.26
CA LYS A 128 -0.22 -15.96 -4.47
C LYS A 128 -0.66 -15.26 -5.77
N SER A 129 -1.67 -14.40 -5.70
CA SER A 129 -2.18 -13.60 -6.83
C SER A 129 -1.40 -12.30 -7.05
N GLY A 130 -0.37 -12.01 -6.25
CA GLY A 130 0.47 -10.81 -6.40
C GLY A 130 -0.11 -9.54 -5.74
N VAL A 131 -1.09 -9.70 -4.84
CA VAL A 131 -1.61 -8.62 -3.99
C VAL A 131 -0.78 -8.54 -2.72
N TYR A 132 -0.44 -7.32 -2.30
CA TYR A 132 0.29 -7.09 -1.06
C TYR A 132 -0.67 -6.59 0.01
N HIS A 133 -0.57 -7.13 1.21
CA HIS A 133 -1.46 -6.81 2.32
C HIS A 133 -0.64 -6.21 3.45
N LEU A 134 -0.95 -4.98 3.82
CA LEU A 134 -0.52 -4.40 5.09
C LEU A 134 -1.62 -4.70 6.12
N ILE A 135 -1.30 -5.55 7.09
CA ILE A 135 -2.20 -6.04 8.13
C ILE A 135 -1.71 -5.51 9.46
N PHE A 136 -2.61 -4.98 10.28
CA PHE A 136 -2.31 -4.54 11.64
C PHE A 136 -3.55 -4.69 12.52
N GLN A 137 -3.32 -4.87 13.81
CA GLN A 137 -4.38 -4.98 14.80
C GLN A 137 -4.46 -3.70 15.61
N VAL A 138 -5.67 -3.17 15.74
CA VAL A 138 -5.97 -2.05 16.63
C VAL A 138 -6.63 -2.63 17.89
N PRO A 139 -6.01 -2.46 19.07
CA PRO A 139 -6.59 -2.95 20.32
C PRO A 139 -7.97 -2.35 20.58
N ALA A 140 -8.88 -3.14 21.18
CA ALA A 140 -10.25 -2.68 21.47
C ALA A 140 -10.28 -1.36 22.27
N ALA A 141 -9.33 -1.16 23.19
CA ALA A 141 -9.21 0.07 23.97
C ALA A 141 -8.80 1.30 23.13
N GLU A 142 -8.14 1.10 21.99
CA GLU A 142 -7.68 2.18 21.10
C GLU A 142 -8.59 2.41 19.89
N GLU A 143 -9.53 1.50 19.62
CA GLU A 143 -10.44 1.54 18.45
C GLU A 143 -11.11 2.90 18.26
N ALA A 144 -11.74 3.43 19.31
CA ALA A 144 -12.44 4.71 19.23
C ALA A 144 -11.48 5.87 18.87
N ARG A 145 -10.29 5.86 19.45
CA ARG A 145 -9.25 6.87 19.17
C ARG A 145 -8.68 6.72 17.77
N PHE A 146 -8.47 5.49 17.32
CA PHE A 146 -8.00 5.20 15.96
C PHE A 146 -9.07 5.61 14.92
N ALA A 147 -10.33 5.26 15.15
CA ALA A 147 -11.44 5.60 14.29
C ALA A 147 -11.65 7.12 14.18
N ALA A 148 -11.56 7.86 15.29
CA ALA A 148 -11.68 9.32 15.31
C ALA A 148 -10.49 10.05 14.65
N ARG A 149 -9.33 9.40 14.51
CA ARG A 149 -8.15 10.00 13.89
C ARG A 149 -8.30 10.02 12.37
N SER A 150 -8.54 11.18 11.79
CA SER A 150 -8.52 11.37 10.34
C SER A 150 -7.14 11.11 9.74
N VAL A 151 -7.10 10.53 8.55
CA VAL A 151 -5.88 10.51 7.73
C VAL A 151 -5.51 11.96 7.36
N PRO A 152 -4.27 12.41 7.59
CA PRO A 152 -3.89 13.78 7.32
C PRO A 152 -3.95 14.09 5.82
N LYS A 153 -4.49 15.26 5.46
CA LYS A 153 -4.40 15.79 4.10
C LYS A 153 -2.98 16.34 3.92
N LEU A 154 -2.26 15.79 2.95
CA LEU A 154 -0.90 16.25 2.66
C LEU A 154 -0.92 17.49 1.76
N ASP A 155 -0.03 18.43 2.08
CA ASP A 155 0.49 19.44 1.16
C ASP A 155 1.80 18.95 0.53
N ASP A 156 2.33 19.71 -0.44
CA ASP A 156 3.53 19.32 -1.19
C ASP A 156 4.74 19.10 -0.28
N ALA A 157 4.94 19.98 0.70
CA ALA A 157 6.06 19.89 1.63
C ALA A 157 5.98 18.65 2.53
N SER A 158 4.81 18.33 3.06
CA SER A 158 4.59 17.14 3.89
C SER A 158 4.65 15.86 3.07
N ALA A 159 4.18 15.90 1.83
CA ALA A 159 4.30 14.78 0.89
C ALA A 159 5.77 14.51 0.56
N GLN A 160 6.57 15.53 0.25
CA GLN A 160 8.01 15.38 0.00
C GLN A 160 8.74 14.79 1.21
N ARG A 161 8.43 15.24 2.43
CA ARG A 161 8.98 14.66 3.66
C ARG A 161 8.58 13.20 3.82
N LEU A 162 7.30 12.87 3.55
CA LEU A 162 6.80 11.51 3.66
C LEU A 162 7.49 10.56 2.66
N VAL A 163 7.84 11.04 1.45
CA VAL A 163 8.63 10.24 0.50
C VAL A 163 9.95 9.78 1.15
N GLY A 164 10.70 10.70 1.76
CA GLY A 164 11.97 10.38 2.42
C GLY A 164 11.82 9.36 3.53
N VAL A 165 10.89 9.61 4.47
CA VAL A 165 10.62 8.72 5.60
C VAL A 165 10.16 7.34 5.14
N ALA A 166 9.25 7.27 4.16
CA ALA A 166 8.76 6.00 3.64
C ALA A 166 9.85 5.19 2.91
N MET A 167 10.84 5.87 2.30
CA MET A 167 12.00 5.21 1.70
C MET A 167 12.92 4.57 2.73
N GLU A 168 13.09 5.20 3.89
CA GLU A 168 13.86 4.66 5.01
C GLU A 168 13.12 3.49 5.67
N ASP A 169 11.83 3.66 5.94
CA ASP A 169 11.00 2.70 6.69
C ASP A 169 10.62 1.43 5.91
N ARG A 170 10.75 1.42 4.58
CA ARG A 170 10.35 0.25 3.77
C ARG A 170 11.23 -0.97 4.00
N GLY A 171 12.50 -0.78 4.35
CA GLY A 171 13.49 -1.86 4.49
C GLY A 171 13.05 -2.91 5.51
N PRO A 172 12.76 -2.52 6.77
CA PRO A 172 12.23 -3.42 7.80
C PRO A 172 10.95 -4.17 7.40
N LEU A 173 10.03 -3.50 6.70
CA LEU A 173 8.79 -4.14 6.22
C LEU A 173 9.07 -5.22 5.18
N LEU A 174 9.98 -4.94 4.24
CA LEU A 174 10.36 -5.88 3.19
C LEU A 174 11.18 -7.06 3.71
N ALA A 175 11.99 -6.84 4.74
CA ALA A 175 12.75 -7.90 5.41
C ALA A 175 11.83 -8.91 6.11
N ARG A 176 10.71 -8.42 6.66
CA ARG A 176 9.68 -9.23 7.34
C ARG A 176 8.55 -9.68 6.40
N LEU A 177 8.69 -9.48 5.08
CA LEU A 177 7.65 -9.84 4.12
C LEU A 177 7.41 -11.36 4.13
N GLY A 178 6.29 -11.77 4.70
CA GLY A 178 5.83 -13.15 4.69
C GLY A 178 5.02 -13.50 3.44
N LYS A 179 4.93 -14.79 3.13
CA LYS A 179 3.86 -15.30 2.26
C LYS A 179 2.62 -15.46 3.13
N LEU A 180 1.53 -14.81 2.76
CA LEU A 180 0.26 -15.02 3.44
C LEU A 180 -0.40 -16.26 2.80
N ASP A 181 -0.45 -17.39 3.51
CA ASP A 181 -1.35 -18.50 3.15
C ASP A 181 -2.76 -18.18 3.69
N VAL A 182 -3.36 -17.09 3.20
CA VAL A 182 -4.78 -16.82 3.50
C VAL A 182 -5.62 -17.71 2.62
N LYS A 183 -6.28 -18.68 3.27
CA LYS A 183 -7.52 -19.24 2.74
C LYS A 183 -8.56 -18.13 2.82
N LEU A 184 -8.78 -17.42 1.72
CA LEU A 184 -9.98 -16.58 1.59
C LEU A 184 -11.18 -17.54 1.71
N PRO A 185 -12.11 -17.33 2.66
CA PRO A 185 -13.37 -18.06 2.62
C PRO A 185 -14.04 -17.77 1.27
N LYS A 186 -14.48 -18.84 0.62
CA LYS A 186 -15.22 -18.77 -0.65
C LYS A 186 -16.60 -18.17 -0.43
#